data_AF-V9LFX4-F1
#
_entry.id   AF-V9LFX4-F1
#
_cell.length_a   1.000
_cell.length_b   1.000
_cell.length_c   1.000
_cell.angle_alpha   90.00
_cell.angle_beta   90.00
_cell.angle_gamma   90.00
#
_symmetry.space_group_name_H-M   'P 1'
#
loop_
_entity.id
_entity.type
_entity.pdbx_description
1 polymer ?
#
loop_
_entity_poly.entity_id
_entity_poly.type
_entity_poly.pdbx_seq_one_letter_code
_entity_poly.pdbx_strand_id
1 'polypeptide(L)'
;DIFQPLNIFYQHLAGSLPEGRKYLSIGISSVRRRRESYLAGTLQSIFEKSSPEELEEMVVVIYLADFDVLWSINTAKEIEAKFGSHIDAGHLVVIRCPQDIYPTLEGLKRNFNDPDARVRYRSKQNVDYAFLVNYCTKLSDYFLMLEDDVLCAKNFVSLMKRFVASVDSSWTTLMFSKLGYIGKLYHSADLAKLARFLLKFYD
;
A
#
# COMPACT_ATOMS: atom_id res chain seq x y z
N ASP A 1 3.07 -15.42 17.47
CA ASP A 1 1.76 -15.70 16.88
C ASP A 1 1.74 -15.20 15.43
N ILE A 2 1.44 -16.06 14.46
CA ILE A 2 1.41 -15.70 13.02
C ILE A 2 0.25 -14.77 12.67
N PHE A 3 -0.77 -14.70 13.54
CA PHE A 3 -1.96 -13.87 13.36
C PHE A 3 -1.75 -12.42 13.83
N GLN A 4 -0.65 -12.14 14.53
CA GLN A 4 -0.29 -10.78 14.96
C GLN A 4 0.60 -10.09 13.93
N PRO A 5 0.46 -8.76 13.75
CA PRO A 5 1.38 -7.98 12.92
C PRO A 5 2.81 -8.08 13.44
N LEU A 6 3.75 -7.92 12.52
CA LEU A 6 5.16 -7.77 12.81
C LEU A 6 5.39 -6.48 13.61
N ASN A 7 6.29 -6.55 14.58
CA ASN A 7 6.74 -5.39 15.34
C ASN A 7 7.76 -4.60 14.50
N ILE A 8 7.25 -3.72 13.65
CA ILE A 8 8.03 -2.88 12.73
C ILE A 8 7.88 -1.44 13.18
N PHE A 9 8.98 -0.69 13.20
CA PHE A 9 8.94 0.75 13.45
C PHE A 9 8.56 1.51 12.17
N TYR A 10 7.45 2.23 12.22
CA TYR A 10 6.99 3.10 11.14
C TYR A 10 7.12 4.55 11.57
N GLN A 11 7.74 5.36 10.72
CA GLN A 11 7.76 6.81 10.87
C GLN A 11 6.58 7.40 10.09
N HIS A 12 5.67 8.07 10.78
CA HIS A 12 4.62 8.86 10.16
C HIS A 12 5.23 10.18 9.68
N LEU A 13 5.04 10.48 8.40
CA LEU A 13 5.48 11.72 7.78
C LEU A 13 4.33 12.72 7.63
N ALA A 14 3.11 12.22 7.42
CA ALA A 14 1.89 13.02 7.40
C ALA A 14 0.67 12.16 7.75
N GLY A 15 -0.33 12.78 8.37
CA GLY A 15 -1.57 12.12 8.80
C GLY A 15 -1.44 11.21 10.01
N SER A 16 -2.58 10.98 10.65
CA SER A 16 -2.73 10.06 11.79
C SER A 16 -3.56 8.86 11.39
N LEU A 17 -3.51 7.81 12.22
CA LEU A 17 -4.41 6.67 12.04
C LEU A 17 -5.88 7.12 12.13
N PRO A 18 -6.78 6.51 11.34
CA PRO A 18 -8.20 6.84 11.41
C PRO A 18 -8.78 6.44 12.77
N GLU A 19 -9.80 7.18 13.20
CA GLU A 19 -10.60 6.80 14.36
C GLU A 19 -11.48 5.60 14.00
N GLY A 20 -11.22 4.46 14.64
CA GLY A 20 -11.96 3.22 14.40
C GLY A 20 -11.57 2.50 13.10
N ARG A 21 -12.23 1.38 12.88
CA ARG A 21 -11.98 0.50 11.73
C ARG A 21 -12.79 0.99 10.53
N LYS A 22 -12.12 1.23 9.41
CA LYS A 22 -12.74 1.61 8.13
C LYS A 22 -13.24 0.39 7.36
N TYR A 23 -14.03 0.58 6.31
CA TYR A 23 -14.38 -0.52 5.42
C TYR A 23 -13.16 -0.95 4.58
N LEU A 24 -12.46 0.04 4.01
CA LEU A 24 -11.35 -0.20 3.08
C LEU A 24 -10.08 0.56 3.51
N SER A 25 -8.93 -0.11 3.43
CA SER A 25 -7.63 0.57 3.37
C SER A 25 -7.03 0.34 1.99
N ILE A 26 -6.48 1.39 1.39
CA ILE A 26 -5.81 1.33 0.09
C ILE A 26 -4.32 1.54 0.33
N GLY A 27 -3.50 0.52 0.07
CA GLY A 27 -2.06 0.60 0.21
C GLY A 27 -1.38 0.88 -1.12
N ILE A 28 -0.48 1.87 -1.14
CA ILE A 28 0.42 2.14 -2.26
C ILE A 28 1.84 2.25 -1.72
N SER A 29 2.76 1.47 -2.29
CA SER A 29 4.20 1.62 -2.05
C SER A 29 4.83 2.40 -3.21
N SER A 30 5.61 3.43 -2.91
CA SER A 30 6.27 4.27 -3.93
C SER A 30 7.76 4.45 -3.62
N VAL A 31 8.57 4.47 -4.69
CA VAL A 31 10.01 4.71 -4.66
C VAL A 31 10.37 5.78 -5.68
N ARG A 32 11.55 6.39 -5.55
CA ARG A 32 11.98 7.47 -6.44
C ARG A 32 12.12 6.95 -7.88
N ARG A 33 11.31 7.48 -8.79
CA ARG A 33 11.42 7.22 -10.24
C ARG A 33 12.37 8.25 -10.89
N ARG A 34 13.06 7.83 -11.97
CA ARG A 34 14.05 8.67 -12.68
C ARG A 34 13.44 9.80 -13.53
N ARG A 35 12.17 9.70 -13.93
CA ARG A 35 11.55 10.63 -14.89
C ARG A 35 10.44 11.45 -14.24
N GLU A 36 9.34 10.81 -13.90
CA GLU A 36 8.17 11.48 -13.31
C GLU A 36 7.61 10.69 -12.12
N SER A 37 7.05 11.42 -11.17
CA SER A 37 6.31 10.86 -10.05
C SER A 37 4.83 10.74 -10.44
N TYR A 38 4.36 9.50 -10.63
CA TYR A 38 2.95 9.22 -10.95
C TYR A 38 2.05 9.22 -9.72
N LEU A 39 2.64 9.15 -8.52
CA LEU A 39 1.94 9.02 -7.24
C LEU A 39 0.88 10.12 -7.04
N ALA A 40 1.22 11.36 -7.36
CA ALA A 40 0.27 12.47 -7.22
C ALA A 40 -0.95 12.31 -8.15
N GLY A 41 -0.75 11.82 -9.37
CA GLY A 41 -1.85 11.54 -10.31
C GLY A 41 -2.74 10.39 -9.82
N THR A 42 -2.15 9.35 -9.24
CA THR A 42 -2.88 8.23 -8.62
C THR A 42 -3.70 8.70 -7.43
N LEU A 43 -3.11 9.46 -6.50
CA LEU A 43 -3.81 10.04 -5.35
C LEU A 43 -4.98 10.94 -5.78
N GLN A 44 -4.72 11.84 -6.73
CA GLN A 44 -5.76 12.69 -7.31
C GLN A 44 -6.88 11.84 -7.90
N SER A 45 -6.55 10.79 -8.66
CA SER A 45 -7.56 9.90 -9.22
C SER A 45 -8.33 9.12 -8.17
N ILE A 46 -7.75 8.75 -7.03
CA ILE A 46 -8.49 8.06 -5.96
C ILE A 46 -9.51 9.02 -5.35
N PHE A 47 -9.08 10.22 -4.96
CA PHE A 47 -9.94 11.15 -4.24
C PHE A 47 -11.02 11.77 -5.14
N GLU A 48 -10.68 12.20 -6.36
CA GLU A 48 -11.67 12.79 -7.28
C GLU A 48 -12.69 11.79 -7.83
N LYS A 49 -12.36 10.49 -7.82
CA LYS A 49 -13.26 9.43 -8.28
C LYS A 49 -14.07 8.81 -7.15
N SER A 50 -13.85 9.23 -5.91
CA SER A 50 -14.61 8.76 -4.75
C SER A 50 -15.72 9.74 -4.39
N SER A 51 -16.87 9.22 -3.96
CA SER A 51 -17.93 10.05 -3.38
C SER A 51 -17.58 10.44 -1.93
N PRO A 52 -18.23 11.47 -1.34
CA PRO A 52 -18.06 11.81 0.07
C PRO A 52 -18.28 10.61 1.01
N GLU A 53 -19.27 9.76 0.72
CA GLU A 53 -19.56 8.57 1.51
C GLU A 53 -18.44 7.53 1.41
N GLU A 54 -17.86 7.34 0.21
CA GLU A 54 -16.73 6.43 0.02
C GLU A 54 -15.48 6.90 0.74
N LEU A 55 -15.23 8.22 0.77
CA LEU A 55 -14.11 8.82 1.49
C LEU A 55 -14.18 8.54 2.99
N GLU A 56 -15.38 8.63 3.59
CA GLU A 56 -15.57 8.33 5.01
C GLU A 56 -15.35 6.85 5.35
N GLU A 57 -15.54 5.97 4.38
CA GLU A 57 -15.39 4.52 4.52
C GLU A 57 -13.97 4.00 4.20
N MET A 58 -13.07 4.86 3.71
CA MET A 58 -11.73 4.45 3.30
C MET A 58 -10.59 5.25 3.95
N VAL A 59 -9.41 4.66 3.94
CA VAL A 59 -8.14 5.34 4.23
C VAL A 59 -7.10 4.92 3.21
N VAL A 60 -6.37 5.89 2.66
CA VAL A 60 -5.24 5.66 1.76
C VAL A 60 -3.95 5.71 2.57
N VAL A 61 -3.12 4.67 2.44
CA VAL A 61 -1.81 4.58 3.09
C VAL A 61 -0.74 4.58 2.02
N ILE A 62 0.09 5.62 2.04
CA ILE A 62 1.27 5.76 1.18
C ILE A 62 2.50 5.35 1.95
N TYR A 63 3.16 4.30 1.48
CA TYR A 63 4.47 3.91 1.96
C TYR A 63 5.56 4.44 1.03
N LEU A 64 6.30 5.46 1.48
CA LEU A 64 7.47 5.99 0.78
C LEU A 64 8.67 5.10 1.10
N ALA A 65 8.86 4.08 0.26
CA ALA A 65 9.78 2.97 0.50
C ALA A 65 11.21 3.21 -0.02
N ASP A 66 11.52 4.38 -0.56
CA ASP A 66 12.89 4.70 -0.98
C ASP A 66 13.82 4.84 0.24
N PHE A 67 15.09 4.49 0.07
CA PHE A 67 16.10 4.65 1.12
C PHE A 67 16.65 6.09 1.19
N ASP A 68 16.44 6.90 0.15
CA ASP A 68 16.71 8.33 0.17
C ASP A 68 15.72 9.06 1.10
N VAL A 69 16.16 9.31 2.34
CA VAL A 69 15.36 9.96 3.38
C VAL A 69 14.91 11.35 2.97
N LEU A 70 15.77 12.12 2.29
CA LEU A 70 15.45 13.48 1.86
C LEU A 70 14.37 13.45 0.80
N TRP A 71 14.42 12.48 -0.13
CA TRP A 71 13.35 12.27 -1.08
C TRP A 71 12.02 11.97 -0.38
N SER A 72 12.00 11.03 0.57
CA SER A 72 10.75 10.69 1.29
C SER A 72 10.16 11.89 2.02
N ILE A 73 10.99 12.70 2.70
CA ILE A 73 10.54 13.90 3.42
C ILE A 73 9.98 14.94 2.45
N ASN A 74 10.67 15.20 1.32
CA ASN A 74 10.22 16.18 0.34
C ASN A 74 8.93 15.72 -0.35
N THR A 75 8.82 14.45 -0.73
CA THR A 75 7.59 13.89 -1.30
C THR A 75 6.43 13.94 -0.32
N ALA A 76 6.65 13.68 0.97
CA ALA A 76 5.60 13.83 1.98
C ALA A 76 5.10 15.28 2.08
N LYS A 77 6.00 16.28 2.04
CA LYS A 77 5.62 17.71 2.01
C LYS A 77 4.83 18.09 0.76
N GLU A 78 5.20 17.55 -0.40
CA GLU A 78 4.46 17.76 -1.65
C GLU A 78 3.06 17.15 -1.59
N ILE A 79 2.92 15.97 -0.97
CA ILE A 79 1.62 15.32 -0.73
C ILE A 79 0.79 16.18 0.22
N GLU A 80 1.38 16.63 1.33
CA GLU A 80 0.70 17.49 2.33
C GLU A 80 0.20 18.80 1.70
N ALA A 81 1.03 19.45 0.89
CA ALA A 81 0.65 20.68 0.21
C ALA A 81 -0.53 20.50 -0.78
N LYS A 82 -0.66 19.32 -1.41
CA LYS A 82 -1.70 19.05 -2.41
C LYS A 82 -2.96 18.39 -1.85
N PHE A 83 -2.81 17.56 -0.83
CA PHE A 83 -3.86 16.69 -0.29
C PHE A 83 -4.10 16.91 1.21
N GLY A 84 -3.69 18.06 1.74
CA GLY A 84 -3.82 18.42 3.17
C GLY A 84 -5.23 18.21 3.71
N SER A 85 -6.27 18.56 2.96
CA SER A 85 -7.66 18.34 3.38
C SER A 85 -8.00 16.86 3.60
N HIS A 86 -7.43 15.94 2.82
CA HIS A 86 -7.62 14.50 3.00
C HIS A 86 -6.79 13.96 4.16
N ILE A 87 -5.65 14.58 4.46
CA ILE A 87 -4.83 14.27 5.64
C ILE A 87 -5.58 14.68 6.90
N ASP A 88 -6.08 15.92 6.94
CA ASP A 88 -6.83 16.48 8.07
C ASP A 88 -8.12 15.70 8.34
N ALA A 89 -8.78 15.21 7.29
CA ALA A 89 -9.97 14.36 7.39
C ALA A 89 -9.67 12.89 7.76
N GLY A 90 -8.39 12.50 7.90
CA GLY A 90 -7.99 11.13 8.21
C GLY A 90 -8.18 10.13 7.05
N HIS A 91 -8.31 10.62 5.81
CA HIS A 91 -8.43 9.81 4.60
C HIS A 91 -7.07 9.44 3.99
N LEU A 92 -5.99 10.09 4.41
CA LEU A 92 -4.63 9.87 3.87
C LEU A 92 -3.58 9.82 4.99
N VAL A 93 -2.75 8.78 4.95
CA VAL A 93 -1.59 8.63 5.84
C VAL A 93 -0.34 8.36 5.01
N VAL A 94 0.75 9.05 5.32
CA VAL A 94 2.06 8.88 4.67
C VAL A 94 3.06 8.37 5.69
N ILE A 95 3.65 7.21 5.39
CA ILE A 95 4.60 6.53 6.27
C ILE A 95 5.90 6.23 5.53
N ARG A 96 6.97 6.03 6.31
CA ARG A 96 8.23 5.43 5.85
C ARG A 96 8.80 4.51 6.92
N CYS A 97 9.79 3.72 6.52
CA CYS A 97 10.59 2.89 7.42
C CYS A 97 12.07 3.24 7.25
N PRO A 98 12.86 3.14 8.33
CA PRO A 98 14.32 3.14 8.24
C PRO A 98 14.86 1.99 7.37
N GLN A 99 16.05 2.17 6.78
CA GLN A 99 16.67 1.12 5.94
C GLN A 99 17.20 -0.06 6.78
N ASP A 100 17.66 0.18 8.00
CA ASP A 100 18.28 -0.80 8.90
C ASP A 100 17.31 -1.89 9.37
N ILE A 101 16.00 -1.68 9.26
CA ILE A 101 14.99 -2.71 9.56
C ILE A 101 14.71 -3.65 8.37
N TYR A 102 15.25 -3.37 7.18
CA TYR A 102 15.10 -4.28 6.03
C TYR A 102 15.98 -5.52 6.23
N PRO A 103 15.52 -6.71 5.77
CA PRO A 103 16.39 -7.87 5.69
C PRO A 103 17.52 -7.64 4.68
N THR A 104 18.59 -8.44 4.76
CA THR A 104 19.68 -8.33 3.79
C THR A 104 19.19 -8.54 2.37
N LEU A 105 19.54 -7.62 1.48
CA LEU A 105 19.27 -7.68 0.05
C LEU A 105 20.52 -8.09 -0.74
N GLU A 106 21.49 -8.68 -0.05
CA GLU A 106 22.72 -9.24 -0.60
C GLU A 106 22.65 -10.77 -0.60
N GLY A 107 23.35 -11.41 -1.53
CA GLY A 107 23.37 -12.88 -1.60
C GLY A 107 22.05 -13.53 -2.04
N LEU A 108 21.19 -12.78 -2.73
CA LEU A 108 19.87 -13.24 -3.18
C LEU A 108 19.97 -14.39 -4.19
N LYS A 109 19.07 -15.37 -4.09
CA LYS A 109 18.93 -16.50 -5.01
C LYS A 109 18.54 -16.02 -6.38
N ARG A 110 19.22 -16.59 -7.39
CA ARG A 110 18.91 -16.34 -8.78
C ARG A 110 17.92 -17.39 -9.28
N ASN A 111 16.63 -17.08 -9.17
CA ASN A 111 15.55 -17.94 -9.68
C ASN A 111 15.33 -17.76 -11.20
N PHE A 112 15.71 -16.60 -11.73
CA PHE A 112 15.69 -16.26 -13.15
C PHE A 112 17.08 -15.73 -13.54
N ASN A 113 17.48 -15.86 -14.81
CA ASN A 113 18.78 -15.39 -15.31
C ASN A 113 18.86 -13.85 -15.43
N ASP A 114 18.21 -13.15 -14.50
CA ASP A 114 18.10 -11.71 -14.41
C ASP A 114 19.39 -11.08 -13.85
N PRO A 115 19.71 -9.83 -14.22
CA PRO A 115 20.81 -9.10 -13.60
C PRO A 115 20.59 -8.88 -12.10
N ASP A 116 21.66 -8.85 -11.30
CA ASP A 116 21.58 -8.69 -9.85
C ASP A 116 20.80 -7.45 -9.40
N ALA A 117 20.93 -6.34 -10.13
CA ALA A 117 20.17 -5.13 -9.85
C ALA A 117 18.65 -5.36 -9.96
N ARG A 118 18.20 -6.19 -10.90
CA ARG A 118 16.78 -6.53 -11.11
C ARG A 118 16.28 -7.49 -10.04
N VAL A 119 17.09 -8.47 -9.65
CA VAL A 119 16.79 -9.38 -8.53
C VAL A 119 16.63 -8.56 -7.25
N ARG A 120 17.64 -7.74 -6.91
CA ARG A 120 17.61 -6.85 -5.75
C ARG A 120 16.40 -5.91 -5.74
N TYR A 121 16.04 -5.34 -6.88
CA TYR A 121 14.87 -4.47 -7.01
C TYR A 121 13.57 -5.22 -6.67
N ARG A 122 13.35 -6.40 -7.24
CA ARG A 122 12.15 -7.22 -6.98
C ARG A 122 12.09 -7.73 -5.55
N SER A 123 13.21 -8.17 -5.00
CA SER A 123 13.33 -8.61 -3.61
C SER A 123 13.01 -7.46 -2.65
N LYS A 124 13.57 -6.26 -2.89
CA LYS A 124 13.24 -5.07 -2.12
C LYS A 124 11.74 -4.74 -2.22
N GLN A 125 11.19 -4.73 -3.44
CA GLN A 125 9.78 -4.45 -3.67
C GLN A 125 8.87 -5.42 -2.90
N ASN A 126 9.25 -6.69 -2.81
CA ASN A 126 8.50 -7.67 -2.04
C ASN A 126 8.52 -7.38 -0.53
N VAL A 127 9.68 -6.95 0.00
CA VAL A 127 9.78 -6.43 1.38
C VAL A 127 8.93 -5.16 1.55
N ASP A 128 8.96 -4.25 0.58
CA ASP A 128 8.20 -2.99 0.63
C ASP A 128 6.69 -3.28 0.78
N TYR A 129 6.17 -4.21 -0.02
CA TYR A 129 4.79 -4.66 0.09
C TYR A 129 4.49 -5.36 1.41
N ALA A 130 5.42 -6.17 1.92
CA ALA A 130 5.23 -6.82 3.21
C ALA A 130 5.07 -5.80 4.35
N PHE A 131 5.89 -4.75 4.35
CA PHE A 131 5.85 -3.71 5.38
C PHE A 131 4.56 -2.88 5.30
N LEU A 132 4.13 -2.53 4.08
CA LEU A 132 2.86 -1.84 3.84
C LEU A 132 1.65 -2.68 4.27
N VAL A 133 1.59 -3.94 3.84
CA VAL A 133 0.53 -4.88 4.23
C VAL A 133 0.47 -5.05 5.74
N ASN A 134 1.62 -5.18 6.39
CA ASN A 134 1.70 -5.32 7.84
C ASN A 134 1.12 -4.10 8.58
N TYR A 135 1.43 -2.89 8.11
CA TYR A 135 0.92 -1.65 8.68
C TYR A 135 -0.61 -1.58 8.60
N CYS A 136 -1.20 -2.03 7.49
CA CYS A 136 -2.65 -1.94 7.27
C CYS A 136 -3.50 -2.98 8.04
N THR A 137 -2.89 -3.91 8.77
CA THR A 137 -3.56 -5.05 9.43
C THR A 137 -4.78 -4.70 10.28
N LYS A 138 -4.79 -3.53 10.93
CA LYS A 138 -5.84 -3.12 11.88
C LYS A 138 -6.68 -1.94 11.40
N LEU A 139 -6.46 -1.44 10.18
CA LEU A 139 -7.08 -0.19 9.72
C LEU A 139 -8.50 -0.38 9.19
N SER A 140 -8.79 -1.55 8.62
CA SER A 140 -10.02 -1.74 7.86
C SER A 140 -10.50 -3.19 7.85
N ASP A 141 -11.69 -3.45 7.30
CA ASP A 141 -12.19 -4.80 7.03
C ASP A 141 -11.50 -5.44 5.82
N TYR A 142 -11.24 -4.63 4.79
CA TYR A 142 -10.59 -5.04 3.55
C TYR A 142 -9.39 -4.16 3.22
N PHE A 143 -8.40 -4.73 2.54
CA PHE A 143 -7.22 -4.02 2.07
C PHE A 143 -7.05 -4.20 0.56
N LEU A 144 -6.93 -3.08 -0.16
CA LEU A 144 -6.66 -3.02 -1.59
C LEU A 144 -5.20 -2.62 -1.83
N MET A 145 -4.43 -3.48 -2.50
CA MET A 145 -3.09 -3.15 -2.97
C MET A 145 -3.16 -2.46 -4.33
N LEU A 146 -2.59 -1.26 -4.44
CA LEU A 146 -2.42 -0.51 -5.68
C LEU A 146 -0.94 -0.16 -5.92
N GLU A 147 -0.62 0.18 -7.17
CA GLU A 147 0.64 0.80 -7.56
C GLU A 147 0.49 2.32 -7.65
N ASP A 148 1.61 3.04 -7.73
CA ASP A 148 1.63 4.50 -7.73
C ASP A 148 1.37 5.12 -9.12
N ASP A 149 1.04 4.32 -10.13
CA ASP A 149 0.78 4.72 -11.52
C ASP A 149 -0.54 4.16 -12.08
N VAL A 150 -1.63 4.28 -11.31
CA VAL A 150 -2.96 3.76 -11.67
C VAL A 150 -4.03 4.85 -11.68
N LEU A 151 -5.06 4.66 -12.52
CA LEU A 151 -6.26 5.49 -12.54
C LEU A 151 -7.47 4.68 -12.06
N CYS A 152 -8.26 5.29 -11.18
CA CYS A 152 -9.44 4.67 -10.60
C CYS A 152 -10.70 4.95 -11.43
N ALA A 153 -11.62 3.98 -11.46
CA ALA A 153 -12.97 4.20 -11.99
C ALA A 153 -13.79 5.07 -11.03
N LYS A 154 -14.78 5.80 -11.55
CA LYS A 154 -15.71 6.57 -10.72
C LYS A 154 -16.47 5.62 -9.78
N ASN A 155 -16.54 5.98 -8.50
CA ASN A 155 -17.20 5.26 -7.42
C ASN A 155 -16.72 3.80 -7.28
N PHE A 156 -15.40 3.60 -7.43
CA PHE A 156 -14.81 2.26 -7.43
C PHE A 156 -15.00 1.52 -6.10
N VAL A 157 -14.99 2.23 -4.96
CA VAL A 157 -15.19 1.62 -3.63
C VAL A 157 -16.57 0.98 -3.55
N SER A 158 -17.61 1.69 -3.98
CA SER A 158 -18.99 1.20 -4.02
C SER A 158 -19.16 0.03 -4.99
N LEU A 159 -18.49 0.08 -6.15
CA LEU A 159 -18.47 -1.03 -7.11
C LEU A 159 -17.82 -2.28 -6.50
N MET A 160 -16.69 -2.11 -5.81
CA MET A 160 -16.02 -3.19 -5.09
C MET A 160 -16.90 -3.75 -3.97
N LYS A 161 -17.55 -2.90 -3.16
CA LYS A 161 -18.49 -3.30 -2.11
C LYS A 161 -19.60 -4.20 -2.65
N ARG A 162 -20.24 -3.79 -3.75
CA ARG A 162 -21.28 -4.59 -4.41
C ARG A 162 -20.74 -5.92 -4.91
N PHE A 163 -19.55 -5.92 -5.51
CA PHE A 163 -18.93 -7.16 -5.98
C PHE A 163 -18.63 -8.11 -4.83
N VAL A 164 -17.99 -7.63 -3.75
CA VAL A 164 -17.72 -8.43 -2.54
C VAL A 164 -19.00 -9.02 -1.96
N ALA A 165 -20.07 -8.23 -1.87
CA ALA A 165 -21.37 -8.70 -1.37
C ALA A 165 -22.06 -9.72 -2.28
N SER A 166 -21.67 -9.81 -3.55
CA SER A 166 -22.21 -10.78 -4.51
C SER A 166 -21.45 -12.11 -4.55
N VAL A 167 -20.31 -12.19 -3.86
CA VAL A 167 -19.50 -13.42 -3.81
C VAL A 167 -19.95 -14.27 -2.62
N ASP A 168 -20.72 -15.33 -2.91
CA ASP A 168 -21.26 -16.24 -1.89
C ASP A 168 -20.24 -17.29 -1.39
N SER A 169 -19.13 -17.47 -2.11
CA SER A 169 -18.08 -18.43 -1.75
C SER A 169 -16.96 -17.80 -0.92
N SER A 170 -16.25 -18.63 -0.15
CA SER A 170 -15.01 -18.20 0.49
C SER A 170 -13.95 -17.86 -0.56
N TRP A 171 -13.23 -16.75 -0.36
CA TRP A 171 -12.19 -16.29 -1.27
C TRP A 171 -10.95 -15.84 -0.50
N THR A 172 -9.78 -16.01 -1.13
CA THR A 172 -8.49 -15.55 -0.57
C THR A 172 -8.10 -14.17 -1.08
N THR A 173 -8.39 -13.89 -2.36
CA THR A 173 -8.13 -12.60 -2.99
C THR A 173 -9.14 -12.35 -4.10
N LEU A 174 -9.62 -11.11 -4.21
CA LEU A 174 -10.38 -10.64 -5.37
C LEU A 174 -9.53 -9.67 -6.19
N MET A 175 -9.72 -9.66 -7.51
CA MET A 175 -8.92 -8.83 -8.43
C MET A 175 -9.81 -7.85 -9.18
N PHE A 176 -9.44 -6.57 -9.14
CA PHE A 176 -10.13 -5.46 -9.81
C PHE A 176 -9.31 -4.83 -10.94
N SER A 177 -8.16 -5.44 -11.29
CA SER A 177 -7.34 -5.06 -12.44
C SER A 177 -6.96 -6.28 -13.26
N LYS A 178 -6.75 -6.08 -14.57
CA LYS A 178 -6.23 -7.09 -15.49
C LYS A 178 -4.72 -7.33 -15.32
N LEU A 179 -4.00 -6.39 -14.69
CA LEU A 179 -2.58 -6.53 -14.39
C LEU A 179 -2.41 -7.29 -13.08
N GLY A 180 -1.79 -8.46 -13.14
CA GLY A 180 -1.87 -9.52 -12.12
C GLY A 180 -1.35 -9.20 -10.71
N TYR A 181 -0.81 -8.00 -10.44
CA TYR A 181 -0.39 -7.58 -9.10
C TYR A 181 -1.23 -6.43 -8.52
N ILE A 182 -1.80 -5.60 -9.37
CA ILE A 182 -2.52 -4.36 -9.03
C ILE A 182 -3.99 -4.68 -8.75
N GLY A 183 -4.62 -3.92 -7.84
CA GLY A 183 -6.05 -4.03 -7.59
C GLY A 183 -6.45 -5.32 -6.90
N LYS A 184 -5.55 -5.87 -6.08
CA LYS A 184 -5.82 -7.07 -5.27
C LYS A 184 -6.44 -6.67 -3.94
N LEU A 185 -7.64 -7.21 -3.70
CA LEU A 185 -8.38 -7.05 -2.46
C LEU A 185 -8.18 -8.27 -1.58
N TYR A 186 -7.86 -8.03 -0.31
CA TYR A 186 -7.67 -9.04 0.72
C TYR A 186 -8.57 -8.75 1.92
N HIS A 187 -8.92 -9.79 2.67
CA HIS A 187 -9.44 -9.62 4.03
C HIS A 187 -8.33 -9.10 4.94
N SER A 188 -8.61 -8.04 5.71
CA SER A 188 -7.60 -7.46 6.61
C SER A 188 -7.14 -8.43 7.69
N ALA A 189 -8.00 -9.38 8.07
CA ALA A 189 -7.69 -10.45 9.02
C ALA A 189 -6.55 -11.38 8.57
N ASP A 190 -6.25 -11.43 7.27
CA ASP A 190 -5.17 -12.27 6.72
C ASP A 190 -3.88 -11.49 6.43
N LEU A 191 -3.86 -10.16 6.60
CA LEU A 191 -2.71 -9.33 6.24
C LEU A 191 -1.45 -9.66 7.05
N ALA A 192 -1.58 -10.04 8.32
CA ALA A 192 -0.43 -10.45 9.12
C ALA A 192 0.26 -11.71 8.53
N LYS A 193 -0.54 -12.66 8.02
CA LYS A 193 -0.03 -13.85 7.33
C LYS A 193 0.55 -13.47 5.98
N LEU A 194 -0.13 -12.61 5.23
CA LEU A 194 0.32 -12.15 3.92
C LEU A 194 1.67 -11.41 4.01
N ALA A 195 1.85 -10.52 4.99
CA ALA A 195 3.12 -9.83 5.22
C ALA A 195 4.27 -10.81 5.47
N ARG A 196 4.05 -11.81 6.33
CA ARG A 196 5.04 -12.87 6.61
C ARG A 196 5.32 -13.74 5.39
N PHE A 197 4.28 -14.04 4.60
CA PHE A 197 4.41 -14.76 3.34
C PHE A 197 5.31 -13.97 2.38
N LEU A 198 5.02 -12.69 2.13
CA LEU A 198 5.83 -11.83 1.28
C LEU A 198 7.29 -11.78 1.77
N LEU A 199 7.53 -11.58 3.07
CA LEU A 199 8.89 -11.64 3.64
C LEU A 199 9.59 -12.98 3.50
N LYS A 200 8.87 -14.09 3.36
CA LYS A 200 9.51 -15.40 3.17
C LYS A 200 9.97 -15.61 1.73
N PHE A 201 9.33 -14.95 0.77
CA PHE A 201 9.57 -15.11 -0.67
C PHE A 201 10.28 -13.91 -1.30
N TYR A 202 10.95 -13.08 -0.50
CA TYR A 202 11.77 -11.98 -1.03
C TYR A 202 13.08 -12.48 -1.65
N ASP A 203 13.53 -13.68 -1.28
CA ASP A 203 14.71 -14.38 -1.79
C ASP A 203 14.35 -15.63 -2.60
#